data_AF-A0AB34HF74-F1
#
_entry.id   AF-A0AB34HF74-F1
#
_cell.length_a   1.000
_cell.length_b   1.000
_cell.length_c   1.000
_cell.angle_alpha   90.00
_cell.angle_beta   90.00
_cell.angle_gamma   90.00
#
_symmetry.space_group_name_H-M   'P 1'
#
loop_
_entity.id
_entity.type
_entity.pdbx_description
1 polymer ?
#
loop_
_entity_poly.entity_id
_entity_poly.type
_entity_poly.pdbx_seq_one_letter_code
_entity_poly.pdbx_strand_id
1 'polypeptide(L)'
;MAFFHLSFLCLVPDEAKSSYHVEGTGYDTYLRDAHRQVREPYDVNLQVTSVLSRLSLFPHPHIHEYLLDPYVNLASGCRSLFSVIVRVVGDLMVRIQRIQDFTPKLLLVRKRLLGLEPEGPIIEHITLLEGVIVLEEFCKELAAIAFVKYHAASTP
;
A
#
# COMPACT_ATOMS: atom_id res chain seq x y z
N MET A 1 -13.65 -6.69 -17.20
CA MET A 1 -12.32 -7.37 -17.17
C MET A 1 -11.15 -6.40 -16.91
N ALA A 2 -11.19 -5.14 -17.40
CA ALA A 2 -10.28 -4.06 -16.96
C ALA A 2 -10.58 -3.47 -15.56
N PHE A 3 -11.67 -3.88 -14.91
CA PHE A 3 -12.14 -3.32 -13.63
C PHE A 3 -11.31 -3.75 -12.40
N PHE A 4 -10.67 -4.91 -12.43
CA PHE A 4 -9.90 -5.44 -11.30
C PHE A 4 -8.61 -4.64 -11.03
N HIS A 5 -7.98 -4.13 -12.10
CA HIS A 5 -6.72 -3.40 -12.03
C HIS A 5 -6.88 -1.97 -11.51
N LEU A 6 -8.03 -1.35 -11.80
CA LEU A 6 -8.41 -0.05 -11.27
C LEU A 6 -8.90 -0.16 -9.82
N SER A 7 -9.32 -1.34 -9.35
CA SER A 7 -9.92 -1.48 -8.02
C SER A 7 -8.96 -1.05 -6.91
N PHE A 8 -7.74 -1.59 -6.84
CA PHE A 8 -6.78 -1.26 -5.79
C PHE A 8 -6.18 0.15 -5.94
N LEU A 9 -6.01 0.65 -7.17
CA LEU A 9 -5.55 2.03 -7.42
C LEU A 9 -6.62 3.08 -7.13
N CYS A 10 -7.91 2.75 -7.32
CA CYS A 10 -9.05 3.60 -6.95
C CYS A 10 -9.35 3.56 -5.44
N LEU A 11 -8.85 2.55 -4.71
CA LEU A 11 -8.96 2.52 -3.24
C LEU A 11 -8.06 3.55 -2.58
N VAL A 12 -6.99 4.00 -3.25
CA VAL A 12 -6.15 5.07 -2.71
C VAL A 12 -6.85 6.41 -2.96
N PRO A 13 -7.19 7.17 -1.91
CA PRO A 13 -7.75 8.52 -2.05
C PRO A 13 -6.80 9.44 -2.82
N ASP A 14 -7.35 10.40 -3.58
CA ASP A 14 -6.53 11.31 -4.38
C ASP A 14 -5.58 12.15 -3.52
N GLU A 15 -5.97 12.49 -2.29
CA GLU A 15 -5.14 13.21 -1.33
C GLU A 15 -3.98 12.35 -0.77
N ALA A 16 -4.12 11.02 -0.85
CA ALA A 16 -3.12 10.07 -0.36
C ALA A 16 -2.09 9.70 -1.43
N LYS A 17 -2.41 9.94 -2.72
CA LYS A 17 -1.56 9.67 -3.89
C LYS A 17 -0.34 10.60 -3.96
N SER A 18 0.66 10.34 -3.14
CA SER A 18 1.82 11.24 -3.00
C SER A 18 2.98 10.91 -3.94
N SER A 19 2.94 9.79 -4.70
CA SER A 19 4.12 9.34 -5.46
C SER A 19 4.26 10.05 -6.78
N TYR A 20 3.16 10.61 -7.29
CA TYR A 20 3.15 11.44 -8.49
C TYR A 20 3.94 12.74 -8.31
N HIS A 21 4.22 13.13 -7.07
CA HIS A 21 4.90 14.38 -6.72
C HIS A 21 6.39 14.18 -6.36
N VAL A 22 6.90 12.94 -6.42
CA VAL A 22 8.30 12.62 -6.15
C VAL A 22 8.81 11.77 -7.31
N GLU A 23 9.55 12.39 -8.24
CA GLU A 23 10.16 11.67 -9.36
C GLU A 23 11.33 10.81 -8.89
N GLY A 24 11.31 9.53 -9.28
CA GLY A 24 12.47 8.65 -9.22
C GLY A 24 12.77 8.07 -7.84
N THR A 25 12.43 6.80 -7.65
CA THR A 25 13.31 5.72 -7.17
C THR A 25 12.44 4.49 -6.89
N GLY A 26 12.79 3.38 -7.53
CA GLY A 26 12.05 2.12 -7.39
C GLY A 26 12.15 1.53 -5.98
N TYR A 27 11.39 0.44 -5.79
CA TYR A 27 11.32 -0.38 -4.58
C TYR A 27 12.69 -0.83 -4.02
N ASP A 28 13.74 -0.87 -4.85
CA ASP A 28 15.06 -1.40 -4.49
C ASP A 28 15.89 -0.53 -3.53
N THR A 29 15.69 0.79 -3.50
CA THR A 29 16.48 1.67 -2.61
C THR A 29 15.94 1.63 -1.17
N TYR A 30 14.62 1.51 -1.00
CA TYR A 30 13.97 1.46 0.31
C TYR A 30 14.29 0.20 1.12
N LEU A 31 14.30 -0.96 0.46
CA LEU A 31 14.60 -2.23 1.12
C LEU A 31 16.04 -2.33 1.63
N ARG A 32 16.97 -1.57 1.04
CA ARG A 32 18.39 -1.62 1.38
C ARG A 32 18.75 -0.76 2.58
N ASP A 33 18.06 0.36 2.77
CA ASP A 33 18.28 1.29 3.88
C ASP A 33 17.39 0.98 5.11
N ALA A 34 16.21 0.35 4.90
CA ALA A 34 15.28 -0.04 5.98
C ALA A 34 15.83 -1.13 6.93
N HIS A 35 16.90 -1.85 6.58
CA HIS A 35 17.53 -2.82 7.48
C HIS A 35 18.39 -2.19 8.59
N ARG A 36 18.65 -0.87 8.57
CA ARG A 36 19.67 -0.28 9.46
C ARG A 36 19.14 0.42 10.71
N GLN A 37 17.84 0.65 10.89
CA GLN A 37 17.34 1.38 12.06
C GLN A 37 15.95 0.92 12.51
N VAL A 38 15.93 0.00 13.48
CA VAL A 38 14.71 -0.53 14.11
C VAL A 38 14.03 0.56 14.94
N ARG A 39 12.83 1.01 14.54
CA ARG A 39 11.91 1.77 15.42
C ARG A 39 10.43 1.52 15.07
N GLU A 40 9.89 0.36 15.42
CA GLU A 40 8.44 0.12 15.64
C GLU A 40 7.53 0.53 14.42
N PRO A 41 6.18 0.65 14.54
CA PRO A 41 5.12 0.11 13.65
C PRO A 41 5.26 0.16 12.11
N TYR A 42 6.06 1.05 11.54
CA TYR A 42 6.32 1.13 10.10
C TYR A 42 7.01 -0.14 9.55
N ASP A 43 8.06 -0.63 10.22
CA ASP A 43 8.79 -1.83 9.78
C ASP A 43 7.91 -3.09 9.80
N VAL A 44 7.02 -3.19 10.80
CA VAL A 44 6.06 -4.29 10.90
C VAL A 44 5.06 -4.23 9.75
N ASN A 45 4.56 -3.03 9.43
CA ASN A 45 3.67 -2.86 8.29
C ASN A 45 4.37 -3.24 6.98
N LEU A 46 5.64 -2.87 6.79
CA LEU A 46 6.43 -3.28 5.63
C LEU A 46 6.64 -4.81 5.55
N GLN A 47 6.88 -5.46 6.68
CA GLN A 47 7.02 -6.91 6.71
C GLN A 47 5.69 -7.61 6.39
N VAL A 48 4.59 -7.14 6.96
CA VAL A 48 3.25 -7.68 6.70
C VAL A 48 2.88 -7.51 5.23
N THR A 49 3.09 -6.32 4.65
CA THR A 49 2.83 -6.10 3.22
C THR A 49 3.73 -6.98 2.36
N SER A 50 5.02 -7.11 2.67
CA SER A 50 5.94 -8.00 1.95
C SER A 50 5.52 -9.47 2.00
N VAL A 51 5.03 -9.97 3.14
CA VAL A 51 4.52 -11.34 3.26
C VAL A 51 3.27 -11.50 2.39
N LEU A 52 2.34 -10.55 2.43
CA LEU A 52 1.12 -10.58 1.61
C LEU A 52 1.41 -10.49 0.10
N SER A 53 2.38 -9.68 -0.31
CA SER A 53 2.83 -9.58 -1.70
C SER A 53 3.44 -10.90 -2.17
N ARG A 54 4.30 -11.53 -1.36
CA ARG A 54 4.86 -12.86 -1.67
C ARG A 54 3.81 -13.96 -1.73
N LEU A 55 2.82 -13.95 -0.82
CA LEU A 55 1.70 -14.89 -0.87
C LEU A 55 0.87 -14.70 -2.15
N SER A 56 0.66 -13.45 -2.56
CA SER A 56 -0.05 -13.11 -3.81
C SER A 56 0.68 -13.62 -5.07
N LEU A 57 2.00 -13.78 -5.01
CA LEU A 57 2.81 -14.36 -6.09
C LEU A 57 2.74 -15.88 -6.17
N PHE A 58 2.29 -16.57 -5.11
CA PHE A 58 2.28 -18.03 -5.09
C PHE A 58 1.29 -18.59 -6.14
N PRO A 59 1.68 -19.60 -6.93
CA PRO A 59 0.84 -20.17 -7.99
C PRO A 59 -0.16 -21.17 -7.41
N HIS A 60 -1.13 -20.67 -6.63
CA HIS A 60 -2.21 -21.48 -6.08
C HIS A 60 -3.58 -20.84 -6.37
N PRO A 61 -4.53 -21.58 -6.97
CA PRO A 61 -5.78 -21.03 -7.50
C PRO A 61 -6.60 -20.30 -6.44
N HIS A 62 -6.74 -20.87 -5.24
CA HIS A 62 -7.55 -20.27 -4.17
C HIS A 62 -6.88 -19.12 -3.41
N ILE A 63 -5.55 -19.05 -3.42
CA ILE A 63 -4.83 -17.94 -2.76
C ILE A 63 -5.00 -16.66 -3.58
N HIS A 64 -4.97 -16.80 -4.91
CA HIS A 64 -5.22 -15.72 -5.84
C HIS A 64 -6.61 -15.11 -5.65
N GLU A 65 -7.65 -15.94 -5.62
CA GLU A 65 -9.03 -15.47 -5.41
C GLU A 65 -9.20 -14.77 -4.05
N TYR A 66 -8.66 -15.34 -2.97
CA TYR A 66 -8.81 -14.77 -1.63
C TYR A 66 -8.09 -13.41 -1.46
N LEU A 67 -6.95 -13.23 -2.13
CA LEU A 67 -6.11 -12.04 -2.00
C LEU A 67 -6.44 -10.95 -3.02
N LEU A 68 -6.77 -11.34 -4.26
CA LEU A 68 -6.81 -10.43 -5.40
C LEU A 68 -8.19 -10.31 -6.06
N ASP A 69 -9.18 -11.16 -5.71
CA ASP A 69 -10.53 -11.07 -6.28
C ASP A 69 -11.49 -10.26 -5.37
N PRO A 70 -11.82 -9.00 -5.69
CA PRO A 70 -12.84 -8.19 -5.03
C PRO A 70 -14.25 -8.78 -4.99
N TYR A 71 -14.59 -9.74 -5.85
CA TYR A 71 -15.93 -10.33 -5.97
C TYR A 71 -16.01 -11.77 -5.46
N VAL A 72 -14.96 -12.25 -4.77
CA VAL A 72 -14.95 -13.60 -4.21
C VAL A 72 -16.07 -13.79 -3.19
N ASN A 73 -16.90 -14.81 -3.42
CA ASN A 73 -17.96 -15.18 -2.48
C ASN A 73 -17.36 -16.01 -1.34
N LEU A 74 -17.19 -15.39 -0.18
CA LEU A 74 -16.69 -16.07 1.01
C LEU A 74 -17.83 -16.54 1.92
N ALA A 75 -17.57 -17.61 2.68
CA ALA A 75 -18.47 -18.03 3.75
C ALA A 75 -18.69 -16.90 4.78
N SER A 76 -19.83 -16.94 5.47
CA SER A 76 -20.19 -15.93 6.47
C SER A 76 -19.08 -15.75 7.52
N GLY A 77 -18.62 -14.52 7.73
CA GLY A 77 -17.59 -14.18 8.72
C GLY A 77 -16.16 -14.15 8.19
N CYS A 78 -15.90 -14.66 6.99
CA CYS A 78 -14.60 -14.56 6.33
C CYS A 78 -14.40 -13.17 5.70
N ARG A 79 -13.14 -12.71 5.63
CA ARG A 79 -12.78 -11.40 5.03
C ARG A 79 -11.66 -11.58 4.01
N SER A 80 -11.92 -11.24 2.75
CA SER A 80 -10.86 -11.17 1.74
C SER A 80 -9.89 -10.04 2.05
N LEU A 81 -8.67 -10.12 1.52
CA LEU A 81 -7.71 -9.03 1.63
C LEU A 81 -8.29 -7.71 1.09
N PHE A 82 -9.00 -7.77 -0.04
CA PHE A 82 -9.71 -6.62 -0.61
C PHE A 82 -10.68 -5.97 0.40
N SER A 83 -11.53 -6.77 1.06
CA SER A 83 -12.49 -6.25 2.05
C SER A 83 -11.81 -5.62 3.27
N VAL A 84 -10.65 -6.14 3.67
CA VAL A 84 -9.84 -5.56 4.76
C VAL A 84 -9.25 -4.22 4.32
N ILE A 85 -8.67 -4.14 3.11
CA ILE A 85 -8.10 -2.91 2.57
C ILE A 85 -9.18 -1.82 2.43
N VAL A 86 -10.35 -2.16 1.88
CA VAL A 86 -11.50 -1.22 1.76
C VAL A 86 -11.86 -0.62 3.13
N ARG A 87 -11.92 -1.46 4.16
CA ARG A 87 -12.23 -1.01 5.53
C ARG A 87 -11.14 -0.10 6.09
N VAL A 88 -9.87 -0.46 5.90
CA VAL A 88 -8.72 0.35 6.33
C VAL A 88 -8.75 1.72 5.63
N VAL A 89 -8.98 1.76 4.32
CA VAL A 89 -9.13 3.02 3.56
C VAL A 89 -10.27 3.86 4.11
N GLY A 90 -11.44 3.26 4.36
CA GLY A 90 -12.59 3.97 4.94
C GLY A 90 -12.28 4.59 6.31
N ASP A 91 -11.62 3.83 7.19
CA ASP A 91 -11.20 4.32 8.50
C ASP A 91 -10.13 5.42 8.39
N LEU A 92 -9.19 5.29 7.45
CA LEU A 92 -8.16 6.29 7.17
C LEU A 92 -8.78 7.59 6.67
N MET A 93 -9.77 7.53 5.78
CA MET A 93 -10.42 8.71 5.23
C MET A 93 -11.03 9.61 6.30
N VAL A 94 -11.70 9.01 7.29
CA VAL A 94 -12.26 9.76 8.43
C VAL A 94 -11.16 10.42 9.27
N ARG A 95 -9.99 9.79 9.40
CA ARG A 95 -8.86 10.30 10.19
C ARG A 95 -8.08 11.40 9.46
N ILE A 96 -7.89 11.24 8.15
CA ILE A 96 -7.18 12.20 7.28
C ILE A 96 -7.87 13.56 7.29
N GLN A 97 -9.22 13.57 7.25
CA GLN A 97 -10.02 14.81 7.31
C GLN A 97 -9.82 15.62 8.60
N ARG A 98 -9.23 15.03 9.65
CA ARG A 98 -8.95 15.72 10.92
C ARG A 98 -7.54 16.29 11.00
N ILE A 99 -6.68 16.01 10.01
CA ILE A 99 -5.28 16.47 10.00
C ILE A 99 -5.18 17.76 9.19
N GLN A 100 -4.77 18.84 9.85
CA GLN A 100 -4.41 20.08 9.16
C GLN A 100 -3.11 19.90 8.37
N ASP A 101 -3.06 20.50 7.19
CA ASP A 101 -1.94 20.43 6.24
C ASP A 101 -1.52 18.99 5.94
N PHE A 102 -2.52 18.11 5.77
CA PHE A 102 -2.29 16.68 5.52
C PHE A 102 -1.35 16.42 4.34
N THR A 103 -1.66 16.94 3.16
CA THR A 103 -0.87 16.67 1.94
C THR A 103 0.57 17.17 2.05
N PRO A 104 0.86 18.41 2.49
CA PRO A 104 2.24 18.83 2.75
C PRO A 104 2.98 17.96 3.78
N LYS A 105 2.31 17.57 4.88
CA LYS A 105 2.90 16.68 5.91
C LYS A 105 3.20 15.29 5.35
N LEU A 106 2.29 14.72 4.56
CA LEU A 106 2.47 13.42 3.91
C LEU A 106 3.67 13.43 2.96
N LEU A 107 3.80 14.47 2.14
CA LEU A 107 4.93 14.65 1.24
C LEU A 107 6.26 14.81 2.00
N LEU A 108 6.27 15.55 3.10
CA LEU A 108 7.46 15.69 3.94
C LEU A 108 7.88 14.36 4.57
N VAL A 109 6.93 13.59 5.13
CA VAL A 109 7.21 12.25 5.69
C VAL A 109 7.76 11.33 4.60
N ARG A 110 7.16 11.35 3.40
CA ARG A 110 7.67 10.56 2.26
C ARG A 110 9.11 10.92 1.89
N LYS A 111 9.43 12.22 1.79
CA LYS A 111 10.79 12.66 1.49
C LYS A 111 11.79 12.26 2.58
N ARG A 112 11.39 12.30 3.85
CA ARG A 112 12.22 11.82 4.97
C ARG A 112 12.46 10.32 4.90
N LEU A 113 11.42 9.51 4.64
CA LEU A 113 11.55 8.05 4.45
C LEU A 113 12.48 7.70 3.28
N LEU A 114 12.50 8.54 2.25
CA LEU A 114 13.40 8.45 1.10
C LEU A 114 14.84 8.93 1.36
N GLY A 115 15.12 9.50 2.53
CA GLY A 115 16.39 10.16 2.81
C GLY A 115 16.66 11.45 2.01
N LEU A 116 15.63 12.01 1.35
CA LEU A 116 15.73 13.25 0.58
C LEU A 116 15.66 14.51 1.45
N GLU A 117 15.04 14.40 2.62
CA GLU A 117 14.96 15.47 3.61
C GLU A 117 15.52 14.97 4.94
N PRO A 118 16.32 15.78 5.66
CA PRO A 118 16.86 15.40 6.95
C PRO A 118 15.76 15.20 8.00
N GLU A 119 16.10 14.46 9.07
CA GLU A 119 15.27 14.38 10.26
C GLU A 119 15.10 15.79 10.87
N GLY A 120 13.93 16.38 10.64
CA GLY A 120 13.57 17.70 11.15
C GLY A 120 12.67 17.61 12.40
N PRO A 121 11.90 18.67 12.71
CA PRO A 121 11.00 18.66 13.86
C PRO A 121 9.99 17.51 13.78
N ILE A 122 9.52 17.08 14.96
CA ILE A 122 8.53 16.01 15.12
C ILE A 122 7.27 16.39 14.33
N ILE A 123 6.84 15.49 13.44
CA ILE A 123 5.62 15.65 12.67
C ILE A 123 4.47 15.02 13.47
N GLU A 124 3.45 15.81 13.77
CA GLU A 124 2.21 15.28 14.35
C GLU A 124 1.59 14.22 13.42
N HIS A 125 1.08 13.13 14.01
CA HIS A 125 0.48 12.01 13.27
C HIS A 125 1.44 11.24 12.34
N ILE A 126 2.76 11.30 12.57
CA ILE A 126 3.76 10.61 11.74
C ILE A 126 3.43 9.14 11.45
N THR A 127 3.03 8.36 12.45
CA THR A 127 2.66 6.94 12.28
C THR A 127 1.48 6.72 11.34
N LEU A 128 0.50 7.65 11.36
CA LEU A 128 -0.65 7.57 10.45
C LEU A 128 -0.23 7.93 9.02
N LEU A 129 0.62 8.96 8.87
CA LEU A 129 1.16 9.40 7.57
C LEU A 129 2.03 8.30 6.93
N GLU A 130 2.89 7.67 7.72
CA GLU A 130 3.67 6.50 7.32
C GLU A 130 2.75 5.35 6.89
N GLY A 131 1.71 5.05 7.67
CA GLY A 131 0.72 4.01 7.33
C GLY A 131 -0.02 4.28 6.01
N VAL A 132 -0.33 5.55 5.71
CA VAL A 132 -0.93 5.95 4.43
C VAL A 132 0.05 5.71 3.27
N ILE A 133 1.32 6.06 3.45
CA ILE A 133 2.37 5.82 2.45
C ILE A 133 2.53 4.32 2.17
N VAL A 134 2.61 3.49 3.22
CA VAL A 134 2.71 2.03 3.08
C VAL A 134 1.51 1.46 2.35
N LEU A 135 0.29 1.91 2.68
CA LEU A 135 -0.93 1.45 2.03
C LEU A 135 -0.97 1.82 0.54
N GLU A 136 -0.55 3.04 0.18
CA GLU A 136 -0.44 3.47 -1.20
C GLU A 136 0.51 2.56 -2.01
N GLU A 137 1.72 2.32 -1.50
CA GLU A 137 2.71 1.48 -2.17
C GLU A 137 2.25 0.01 -2.26
N PHE A 138 1.68 -0.53 -1.19
CA PHE A 138 1.14 -1.88 -1.20
C PHE A 138 0.03 -2.07 -2.24
N CYS A 139 -0.90 -1.12 -2.36
CA CYS A 139 -1.95 -1.16 -3.38
C CYS A 139 -1.39 -1.15 -4.82
N LYS A 140 -0.29 -0.42 -5.07
CA LYS A 140 0.39 -0.43 -6.37
C LYS A 140 1.05 -1.77 -6.65
N GLU A 141 1.71 -2.34 -5.65
CA GLU A 141 2.35 -3.65 -5.77
C GLU A 141 1.31 -4.74 -6.05
N LEU A 142 0.20 -4.77 -5.32
CA LEU A 142 -0.91 -5.71 -5.58
C LEU A 142 -1.48 -5.54 -6.99
N ALA A 143 -1.66 -4.30 -7.46
CA ALA A 143 -2.12 -4.02 -8.81
C ALA A 143 -1.14 -4.56 -9.87
N ALA A 144 0.17 -4.35 -9.66
CA ALA A 144 1.21 -4.89 -10.55
C ALA A 144 1.26 -6.42 -10.55
N ILE A 145 1.16 -7.06 -9.39
CA ILE A 145 1.09 -8.53 -9.27
C ILE A 145 -0.13 -9.07 -10.03
N ALA A 146 -1.30 -8.46 -9.83
CA ALA A 146 -2.51 -8.82 -10.53
C ALA A 146 -2.32 -8.66 -12.06
N PHE A 147 -1.77 -7.53 -12.52
CA PHE A 147 -1.49 -7.30 -13.94
C PHE A 147 -0.69 -8.43 -14.59
N VAL A 148 0.44 -8.78 -13.97
CA VAL A 148 1.38 -9.78 -14.51
C VAL A 148 0.71 -11.15 -14.55
N LYS A 149 0.01 -11.56 -13.49
CA LYS A 149 -0.67 -12.86 -13.43
C LYS A 149 -1.80 -12.98 -14.46
N TYR A 150 -2.58 -11.91 -14.66
CA TYR A 150 -3.65 -11.92 -15.66
C TYR A 150 -3.11 -11.88 -17.09
N HIS A 151 -2.03 -11.14 -17.36
CA HIS A 151 -1.43 -11.12 -18.70
C HIS A 151 -0.75 -12.44 -19.05
N ALA A 152 -0.04 -13.07 -18.09
CA ALA A 152 0.55 -14.40 -18.25
C ALA A 152 -0.49 -15.49 -18.49
N ALA A 153 -1.70 -15.37 -17.93
CA ALA A 153 -2.81 -16.29 -18.18
C ALA A 153 -3.51 -16.06 -19.54
N SER A 154 -3.33 -14.88 -20.15
CA SER A 154 -3.96 -14.50 -21.43
C SER A 154 -3.03 -14.61 -22.65
N THR A 155 -1.78 -14.98 -22.46
CA THR A 155 -0.86 -15.32 -23.56
C THR A 155 -1.04 -16.82 -23.88
N PRO A 156 -1.47 -17.18 -25.11
CA PRO A 156 -1.76 -18.56 -25.49
C PRO A 156 -0.53 -19.45 -25.60
#